data_AF-A0AAD7FHF1-F1
#
_entry.id   AF-A0AAD7FHF1-F1
#
_cell.length_a   1.000
_cell.length_b   1.000
_cell.length_c   1.000
_cell.angle_alpha   90.00
_cell.angle_beta   90.00
_cell.angle_gamma   90.00
#
_symmetry.space_group_name_H-M   'P 1'
#
loop_
_entity.id
_entity.type
_entity.pdbx_description
1 polymer ?
#
loop_
_entity_poly.entity_id
_entity_poly.type
_entity_poly.pdbx_seq_one_letter_code
_entity_poly.pdbx_strand_id
1 'polypeptide(L)'
;MSHISSRPLAHPICLPHDPTTMNCQFSFGPNRSYFCSAGSMYAWSNNIPAALARILGDPTHPQAVDTPRDLGFAMEPGLYALCWKSKRGHDWWEDSCLGPSYTRLARFIKSAASHGVHTTRTVFGPSSSFFSASPSGYSWQNIPAALEEDIHHSMKVRRPTTVALGVGGAYVVLYHDGTITFDLRGQYPLVEAMIRDVDAAAKKRGVMYLALNPFVAGEYYAVYGNGSAAWNIPTAWSADVTTVSRQIRPAALVGEEAEPMSPASPGGAMPGGTSPAHLDISSAVGSTSGGTNTRPSSLSVVAGGTTSGGGGLMSSIVHSVETAVTEFNPAPPPPTYAYTPPPVPAQPASPPATPAEPKHKMTLAEGIQFGIKAVQGINTLVTTIEKFEGDGNQNQNQNQNQDQQGYQDQFQQQNGFYAAY
;
A
#
# COMPACT_ATOMS: atom_id res chain seq x y z
N MET A 1 24.06 2.29 17.16
CA MET A 1 22.68 2.40 17.70
C MET A 1 22.10 3.71 17.19
N SER A 2 21.36 3.67 16.09
CA SER A 2 20.62 4.83 15.58
C SER A 2 19.40 5.04 16.50
N HIS A 3 19.29 6.22 17.11
CA HIS A 3 18.16 6.56 17.95
C HIS A 3 16.89 6.70 17.09
N ILE A 4 15.87 5.90 17.38
CA ILE A 4 14.52 6.11 16.85
C ILE A 4 14.04 7.46 17.38
N SER A 5 13.93 8.45 16.49
CA SER A 5 13.51 9.80 16.85
C SER A 5 11.98 9.85 16.87
N SER A 6 11.37 9.62 18.02
CA SER A 6 9.97 9.98 18.25
C SER A 6 9.92 11.42 18.77
N ARG A 7 9.20 12.30 18.10
CA ARG A 7 8.89 13.64 18.63
C ARG A 7 7.38 13.87 18.55
N PRO A 8 6.72 14.23 19.66
CA PRO A 8 5.36 14.74 19.59
C PRO A 8 5.39 16.09 18.85
N LEU A 9 4.48 16.27 17.87
CA LEU A 9 4.27 17.57 17.24
C LEU A 9 3.67 18.54 18.26
N ALA A 10 4.04 19.82 18.17
CA ALA A 10 3.78 20.82 19.20
C ALA A 10 2.28 21.06 19.51
N HIS A 11 1.37 20.62 18.65
CA HIS A 11 -0.05 20.53 18.94
C HIS A 11 -0.63 19.30 18.23
N PRO A 12 -1.32 18.39 18.93
CA PRO A 12 -2.04 17.31 18.26
C PRO A 12 -3.17 17.94 17.45
N ILE A 13 -2.99 18.00 16.13
CA ILE A 13 -4.09 18.25 15.22
C ILE A 13 -4.95 16.99 15.33
N CYS A 14 -6.01 17.04 16.15
CA CYS A 14 -7.03 16.00 16.15
C CYS A 14 -7.55 15.91 14.71
N LEU A 15 -7.22 14.84 14.00
CA LEU A 15 -7.79 14.59 12.68
C LEU A 15 -9.24 14.13 12.86
N PRO A 16 -10.17 14.48 11.95
CA PRO A 16 -11.57 14.14 12.11
C PRO A 16 -11.73 12.63 12.25
N HIS A 17 -12.59 12.23 13.18
CA HIS A 17 -12.77 10.84 13.60
C HIS A 17 -13.41 9.96 12.53
N ASP A 18 -14.04 10.59 11.53
CA ASP A 18 -14.31 9.98 10.24
C ASP A 18 -13.10 10.30 9.34
N PRO A 19 -12.18 9.34 9.12
CA PRO A 19 -11.18 9.46 8.08
C PRO A 19 -11.93 9.45 6.76
N THR A 20 -12.56 10.58 6.42
CA THR A 20 -12.95 10.94 5.07
C THR A 20 -11.68 10.80 4.27
N THR A 21 -11.53 9.59 3.72
CA THR A 21 -10.27 9.00 3.30
C THR A 21 -9.62 10.01 2.39
N MET A 22 -8.48 10.56 2.80
CA MET A 22 -7.73 11.47 1.96
C MET A 22 -7.50 10.72 0.65
N ASN A 23 -8.27 11.07 -0.37
CA ASN A 23 -8.42 10.25 -1.56
C ASN A 23 -7.28 10.56 -2.51
N CYS A 24 -6.04 10.48 -2.02
CA CYS A 24 -4.84 10.62 -2.81
C CYS A 24 -3.94 9.42 -2.58
N GLN A 25 -3.26 8.96 -3.62
CA GLN A 25 -2.28 7.89 -3.53
C GLN A 25 -1.17 8.16 -4.53
N PHE A 26 0.05 7.80 -4.16
CA PHE A 26 1.20 7.81 -5.05
C PHE A 26 1.98 6.52 -4.88
N SER A 27 2.20 5.80 -5.97
CA SER A 27 2.87 4.51 -5.97
C SER A 27 4.01 4.53 -6.97
N PHE A 28 5.23 4.37 -6.45
CA PHE A 28 6.43 4.15 -7.25
C PHE A 28 6.48 2.67 -7.65
N GLY A 29 6.80 2.41 -8.91
CA GLY A 29 6.99 1.06 -9.42
C GLY A 29 8.31 0.86 -10.14
N PRO A 30 8.64 -0.40 -10.49
CA PRO A 30 9.87 -0.74 -11.16
C PRO A 30 9.93 -0.10 -12.55
N ASN A 31 11.12 -0.05 -13.15
CA ASN A 31 11.32 0.48 -14.52
C ASN A 31 10.81 1.91 -14.71
N ARG A 32 10.95 2.76 -13.67
CA ARG A 32 10.47 4.14 -13.68
C ARG A 32 8.96 4.21 -13.94
N SER A 33 8.20 3.24 -13.46
CA SER A 33 6.75 3.31 -13.49
C SER A 33 6.21 4.07 -12.29
N TYR A 34 5.07 4.75 -12.46
CA TYR A 34 4.33 5.34 -11.34
C TYR A 34 2.84 5.30 -11.59
N PHE A 35 2.11 5.51 -10.51
CA PHE A 35 0.69 5.82 -10.50
C PHE A 35 0.44 6.90 -9.45
N CYS A 36 -0.40 7.86 -9.78
CA CYS A 36 -0.90 8.84 -8.83
C CYS A 36 -2.41 9.02 -9.00
N SER A 37 -3.12 9.17 -7.88
CA SER A 37 -4.54 9.48 -7.86
C SER A 37 -4.83 10.56 -6.84
N ALA A 38 -5.85 11.37 -7.12
CA ALA A 38 -6.43 12.36 -6.22
C ALA A 38 -7.91 12.60 -6.61
N GLY A 39 -8.84 12.28 -5.72
CA GLY A 39 -10.27 12.37 -6.00
C GLY A 39 -10.69 11.37 -7.07
N SER A 40 -11.30 11.88 -8.15
CA SER A 40 -11.65 11.09 -9.34
C SER A 40 -10.57 11.13 -10.42
N MET A 41 -9.51 11.93 -10.25
CA MET A 41 -8.44 12.01 -11.23
C MET A 41 -7.30 11.08 -10.88
N TYR A 42 -6.70 10.48 -11.91
CA TYR A 42 -5.52 9.65 -11.79
C TYR A 42 -4.68 9.73 -13.06
N ALA A 43 -3.39 9.47 -12.91
CA ALA A 43 -2.42 9.40 -13.99
C ALA A 43 -1.39 8.30 -13.71
N TRP A 44 -0.74 7.81 -14.76
CA TRP A 44 0.24 6.74 -14.66
C TRP A 44 1.28 6.86 -15.78
N SER A 45 2.46 6.32 -15.54
CA SER A 45 3.52 6.26 -16.57
C SER A 45 3.21 5.25 -17.68
N ASN A 46 3.83 5.40 -18.85
CA ASN A 46 3.76 4.43 -19.94
C ASN A 46 4.41 3.05 -19.65
N ASN A 47 5.14 2.90 -18.54
CA ASN A 47 5.92 1.70 -18.21
C ASN A 47 5.20 0.73 -17.24
N ILE A 48 3.89 0.86 -17.07
CA ILE A 48 3.11 -0.05 -16.22
C ILE A 48 2.80 -1.38 -16.94
N PRO A 49 2.46 -2.45 -16.21
CA PRO A 49 2.08 -3.73 -16.80
C PRO A 49 0.92 -3.59 -17.81
N ALA A 50 1.01 -4.27 -18.96
CA ALA A 50 0.03 -4.10 -20.06
C ALA A 50 -1.41 -4.46 -19.65
N ALA A 51 -1.60 -5.44 -18.77
CA ALA A 51 -2.91 -5.78 -18.21
C ALA A 51 -3.49 -4.61 -17.42
N LEU A 52 -2.69 -4.00 -16.54
CA LEU A 52 -3.07 -2.82 -15.78
C LEU A 52 -3.38 -1.63 -16.69
N ALA A 53 -2.53 -1.37 -17.69
CA ALA A 53 -2.74 -0.29 -18.66
C ALA A 53 -4.09 -0.42 -19.39
N ARG A 54 -4.50 -1.64 -19.72
CA ARG A 54 -5.80 -1.89 -20.36
C ARG A 54 -6.95 -1.54 -19.41
N ILE A 55 -6.89 -1.96 -18.15
CA ILE A 55 -7.95 -1.70 -17.17
C ILE A 55 -8.08 -0.19 -16.88
N LEU A 56 -6.95 0.53 -16.82
CA LEU A 56 -6.91 1.98 -16.57
C LEU A 56 -7.27 2.82 -17.80
N GLY A 57 -6.84 2.42 -19.00
CA GLY A 57 -6.88 3.26 -20.20
C GLY A 57 -7.99 2.92 -21.20
N ASP A 58 -8.51 1.69 -21.21
CA ASP A 58 -9.52 1.27 -22.18
C ASP A 58 -10.94 1.47 -21.62
N PRO A 59 -11.70 2.48 -22.09
CA PRO A 59 -13.05 2.74 -21.59
C PRO A 59 -14.05 1.65 -21.98
N THR A 60 -13.72 0.81 -22.98
CA THR A 60 -14.56 -0.30 -23.44
C THR A 60 -14.34 -1.57 -22.64
N HIS A 61 -13.26 -1.62 -21.84
CA HIS A 61 -12.96 -2.77 -20.99
C HIS A 61 -14.11 -3.02 -20.01
N PRO A 62 -14.59 -4.27 -19.85
CA PRO A 62 -15.71 -4.57 -18.94
C PRO A 62 -15.42 -4.20 -17.47
N GLN A 63 -14.14 -4.14 -17.11
CA GLN A 63 -13.65 -3.74 -15.80
C GLN A 63 -12.98 -2.36 -15.80
N ALA A 64 -13.24 -1.51 -16.81
CA ALA A 64 -12.64 -0.18 -16.90
C ALA A 64 -12.77 0.60 -15.58
N VAL A 65 -11.66 1.20 -15.13
CA VAL A 65 -11.63 1.94 -13.86
C VAL A 65 -12.49 3.20 -13.94
N ASP A 66 -13.33 3.37 -12.94
CA ASP A 66 -13.99 4.64 -12.63
C ASP A 66 -13.25 5.35 -11.49
N THR A 67 -13.15 4.68 -10.34
CA THR A 67 -12.45 5.20 -9.16
C THR A 67 -11.40 4.20 -8.68
N PRO A 68 -10.10 4.49 -8.81
CA PRO A 68 -9.07 3.67 -8.16
C PRO A 68 -9.20 3.81 -6.64
N ARG A 69 -9.20 2.69 -5.91
CA ARG A 69 -9.28 2.68 -4.44
C ARG A 69 -7.90 2.50 -3.82
N ASP A 70 -7.11 1.61 -4.39
CA ASP A 70 -5.78 1.28 -3.93
C ASP A 70 -4.97 0.67 -5.08
N LEU A 71 -3.74 1.15 -5.30
CA LEU A 71 -2.81 0.55 -6.25
C LEU A 71 -1.40 0.58 -5.67
N GLY A 72 -0.74 -0.58 -5.58
CA GLY A 72 0.68 -0.67 -5.26
C GLY A 72 1.43 -1.50 -6.30
N PHE A 73 2.65 -1.08 -6.65
CA PHE A 73 3.56 -1.88 -7.47
C PHE A 73 4.51 -2.64 -6.57
N ALA A 74 4.62 -3.94 -6.77
CA ALA A 74 5.64 -4.73 -6.08
C ALA A 74 7.04 -4.44 -6.65
N MET A 75 8.08 -4.92 -5.97
CA MET A 75 9.46 -4.65 -6.36
C MET A 75 9.82 -5.34 -7.67
N GLU A 76 9.21 -6.49 -7.96
CA GLU A 76 9.39 -7.27 -9.16
C GLU A 76 8.57 -6.69 -10.34
N PRO A 77 9.19 -6.50 -11.53
CA PRO A 77 8.47 -6.02 -12.70
C PRO A 77 7.26 -6.88 -13.06
N GLY A 78 6.14 -6.21 -13.37
CA GLY A 78 4.90 -6.90 -13.77
C GLY A 78 3.94 -7.19 -12.62
N LEU A 79 4.40 -7.17 -11.36
CA LEU A 79 3.58 -7.49 -10.20
C LEU A 79 2.96 -6.21 -9.59
N TYR A 80 1.67 -6.29 -9.27
CA TYR A 80 0.93 -5.18 -8.65
C TYR A 80 -0.26 -5.71 -7.85
N ALA A 81 -0.74 -4.90 -6.91
CA ALA A 81 -2.05 -5.03 -6.27
C ALA A 81 -2.94 -3.88 -6.73
N LEU A 82 -4.19 -4.15 -7.07
CA LEU A 82 -5.17 -3.13 -7.43
C LEU A 82 -6.52 -3.44 -6.77
N CYS A 83 -7.14 -2.45 -6.15
CA CYS A 83 -8.55 -2.41 -5.78
C CYS A 83 -9.19 -1.20 -6.45
N TRP A 84 -10.35 -1.36 -7.09
CA TRP A 84 -11.00 -0.27 -7.82
C TRP A 84 -12.50 -0.45 -7.93
N LYS A 85 -13.20 0.66 -8.17
CA LYS A 85 -14.59 0.68 -8.61
C LYS A 85 -14.62 0.82 -10.12
N SER A 86 -15.36 -0.05 -10.79
CA SER A 86 -15.58 0.00 -12.24
C SER A 86 -16.62 1.04 -12.63
N LYS A 87 -16.65 1.44 -13.91
CA LYS A 87 -17.70 2.32 -14.47
C LYS A 87 -19.13 1.81 -14.33
N ARG A 88 -19.29 0.50 -14.09
CA ARG A 88 -20.59 -0.15 -13.82
C ARG A 88 -20.96 -0.12 -12.33
N GLY A 89 -20.12 0.46 -11.49
CA GLY A 89 -20.33 0.57 -10.06
C GLY A 89 -19.91 -0.64 -9.23
N HIS A 90 -19.40 -1.71 -9.85
CA HIS A 90 -18.89 -2.88 -9.14
C HIS A 90 -17.49 -2.64 -8.58
N ASP A 91 -17.24 -3.09 -7.36
CA ASP A 91 -15.90 -3.17 -6.78
C ASP A 91 -15.17 -4.41 -7.31
N TRP A 92 -13.91 -4.21 -7.68
CA TRP A 92 -13.00 -5.20 -8.22
C TRP A 92 -11.68 -5.17 -7.46
N TRP A 93 -10.99 -6.30 -7.45
CA TRP A 93 -9.63 -6.41 -6.97
C TRP A 93 -8.84 -7.37 -7.85
N GLU A 94 -7.53 -7.14 -7.91
CA GLU A 94 -6.58 -7.97 -8.65
C GLU A 94 -5.49 -8.43 -7.68
N ASP A 95 -5.65 -9.67 -7.21
CA ASP A 95 -4.66 -10.34 -6.36
C ASP A 95 -3.87 -11.42 -7.13
N SER A 96 -4.32 -11.81 -8.32
CA SER A 96 -3.68 -12.89 -9.09
C SER A 96 -2.36 -12.45 -9.72
N CYS A 97 -2.16 -11.13 -9.86
CA CYS A 97 -0.88 -10.54 -10.25
C CYS A 97 0.15 -10.47 -9.11
N LEU A 98 -0.21 -10.91 -7.90
CA LEU A 98 0.75 -11.02 -6.80
C LEU A 98 1.51 -12.35 -6.88
N GLY A 99 2.84 -12.26 -6.86
CA GLY A 99 3.72 -13.42 -6.85
C GLY A 99 3.70 -14.21 -5.53
N PRO A 100 4.40 -15.36 -5.46
CA PRO A 100 4.41 -16.22 -4.27
C PRO A 100 4.94 -15.53 -3.01
N SER A 101 5.80 -14.52 -3.16
CA SER A 101 6.33 -13.70 -2.07
C SER A 101 5.24 -12.89 -1.32
N TYR A 102 4.07 -12.71 -1.95
CA TYR A 102 2.98 -11.83 -1.47
C TYR A 102 1.68 -12.59 -1.20
N THR A 103 1.74 -13.90 -0.95
CA THR A 103 0.55 -14.73 -0.65
C THR A 103 -0.23 -14.23 0.55
N ARG A 104 0.44 -13.68 1.58
CA ARG A 104 -0.21 -13.07 2.75
C ARG A 104 -1.04 -11.85 2.36
N LEU A 105 -0.51 -10.98 1.49
CA LEU A 105 -1.24 -9.82 0.97
C LEU A 105 -2.43 -10.25 0.10
N ALA A 106 -2.24 -11.21 -0.81
CA ALA A 106 -3.32 -11.71 -1.66
C ALA A 106 -4.49 -12.27 -0.83
N ARG A 107 -4.20 -13.01 0.24
CA ARG A 107 -5.21 -13.50 1.18
C ARG A 107 -5.92 -12.35 1.90
N PHE A 108 -5.17 -11.35 2.33
CA PHE A 108 -5.72 -10.17 3.00
C PHE A 108 -6.67 -9.37 2.07
N ILE A 109 -6.30 -9.15 0.81
CA ILE A 109 -7.15 -8.49 -0.19
C ILE A 109 -8.46 -9.28 -0.39
N LYS A 110 -8.37 -10.60 -0.58
CA LYS A 110 -9.54 -11.47 -0.72
C LYS A 110 -10.45 -11.43 0.51
N SER A 111 -9.85 -11.45 1.70
CA SER A 111 -10.58 -11.37 2.96
C SER A 111 -11.27 -10.01 3.11
N ALA A 112 -10.61 -8.91 2.78
CA ALA A 112 -11.23 -7.59 2.80
C ALA A 112 -12.44 -7.56 1.83
N ALA A 113 -12.24 -8.03 0.61
CA ALA A 113 -13.27 -8.07 -0.43
C ALA A 113 -14.49 -8.92 -0.04
N SER A 114 -14.31 -10.06 0.65
CA SER A 114 -15.43 -10.88 1.12
C SER A 114 -16.30 -10.20 2.18
N HIS A 115 -15.78 -9.17 2.86
CA HIS A 115 -16.52 -8.34 3.81
C HIS A 115 -17.07 -7.05 3.18
N GLY A 116 -17.01 -6.92 1.84
CA GLY A 116 -17.46 -5.72 1.13
C GLY A 116 -16.58 -4.49 1.38
N VAL A 117 -15.35 -4.68 1.86
CA VAL A 117 -14.37 -3.60 2.04
C VAL A 117 -13.19 -3.81 1.10
N HIS A 118 -12.38 -2.77 0.90
CA HIS A 118 -11.18 -2.84 0.07
C HIS A 118 -9.93 -2.57 0.92
N THR A 119 -8.79 -3.04 0.43
CA THR A 119 -7.51 -2.56 0.94
C THR A 119 -7.32 -1.09 0.56
N THR A 120 -6.48 -0.44 1.33
CA THR A 120 -6.10 0.96 1.21
C THR A 120 -4.63 1.06 1.59
N ARG A 121 -3.92 2.03 1.00
CA ARG A 121 -2.54 2.35 1.37
C ARG A 121 -1.60 1.16 1.21
N THR A 122 -1.83 0.30 0.22
CA THR A 122 -0.90 -0.79 -0.06
C THR A 122 0.41 -0.20 -0.58
N VAL A 123 1.49 -0.43 0.17
CA VAL A 123 2.85 -0.02 -0.18
C VAL A 123 3.75 -1.23 -0.23
N PHE A 124 4.70 -1.20 -1.16
CA PHE A 124 5.73 -2.21 -1.29
C PHE A 124 7.10 -1.57 -1.06
N GLY A 125 8.01 -2.35 -0.49
CA GLY A 125 9.38 -1.94 -0.26
C GLY A 125 10.37 -3.06 -0.57
N PRO A 126 11.67 -2.79 -0.40
CA PRO A 126 12.73 -3.78 -0.61
C PRO A 126 12.52 -5.08 0.17
N SER A 127 13.18 -6.17 -0.24
CA SER A 127 13.11 -7.49 0.41
C SER A 127 11.70 -8.10 0.44
N SER A 128 10.93 -7.87 -0.64
CA SER A 128 9.52 -8.26 -0.76
C SER A 128 8.68 -7.79 0.44
N SER A 129 9.02 -6.63 0.99
CA SER A 129 8.26 -6.05 2.10
C SER A 129 6.99 -5.38 1.61
N PHE A 130 5.95 -5.42 2.43
CA PHE A 130 4.73 -4.67 2.17
C PHE A 130 4.03 -4.27 3.46
N PHE A 131 3.20 -3.25 3.36
CA PHE A 131 2.19 -2.88 4.35
C PHE A 131 0.89 -2.55 3.61
N SER A 132 -0.25 -2.99 4.14
CA SER A 132 -1.57 -2.70 3.62
C SER A 132 -2.56 -2.55 4.76
N ALA A 133 -3.48 -1.60 4.64
CA ALA A 133 -4.54 -1.33 5.60
C ALA A 133 -5.91 -1.61 4.98
N SER A 134 -6.91 -1.88 5.79
CA SER A 134 -8.31 -1.94 5.40
C SER A 134 -9.17 -1.52 6.60
N PRO A 135 -10.46 -1.20 6.41
CA PRO A 135 -11.37 -1.03 7.54
C PRO A 135 -11.43 -2.24 8.49
N SER A 136 -11.12 -3.44 7.99
CA SER A 136 -11.11 -4.69 8.76
C SER A 136 -9.81 -4.98 9.51
N GLY A 137 -8.73 -4.22 9.28
CA GLY A 137 -7.43 -4.47 9.92
C GLY A 137 -6.24 -4.15 9.04
N TYR A 138 -5.08 -4.72 9.38
CA TYR A 138 -3.80 -4.46 8.72
C TYR A 138 -3.11 -5.76 8.33
N SER A 139 -2.25 -5.71 7.32
CA SER A 139 -1.39 -6.82 6.91
C SER A 139 -0.03 -6.29 6.47
N TRP A 140 1.03 -6.91 6.95
CA TRP A 140 2.41 -6.59 6.58
C TRP A 140 3.29 -7.84 6.55
N GLN A 141 4.43 -7.71 5.89
CA GLN A 141 5.46 -8.76 5.82
C GLN A 141 6.81 -8.12 5.52
N ASN A 142 7.88 -8.66 6.10
CA ASN A 142 9.28 -8.31 5.84
C ASN A 142 9.61 -6.80 5.98
N ILE A 143 8.80 -6.03 6.69
CA ILE A 143 9.09 -4.62 6.96
C ILE A 143 10.31 -4.50 7.90
N PRO A 144 11.01 -3.35 7.95
CA PRO A 144 12.13 -3.16 8.87
C PRO A 144 11.75 -3.52 10.32
N ALA A 145 12.59 -4.27 11.03
CA ALA A 145 12.28 -4.77 12.38
C ALA A 145 11.90 -3.65 13.37
N ALA A 146 12.61 -2.52 13.34
CA ALA A 146 12.30 -1.35 14.17
C ALA A 146 10.91 -0.76 13.86
N LEU A 147 10.46 -0.84 12.60
CA LEU A 147 9.11 -0.43 12.21
C LEU A 147 8.07 -1.45 12.70
N GLU A 148 8.32 -2.74 12.55
CA GLU A 148 7.43 -3.79 13.04
C GLU A 148 7.21 -3.69 14.56
N GLU A 149 8.29 -3.51 15.33
CA GLU A 149 8.22 -3.27 16.76
C GLU A 149 7.40 -2.01 17.10
N ASP A 150 7.63 -0.89 16.42
CA ASP A 150 6.87 0.35 16.63
C ASP A 150 5.38 0.15 16.34
N ILE A 151 5.02 -0.52 15.23
CA ILE A 151 3.62 -0.83 14.88
C ILE A 151 2.99 -1.71 15.95
N HIS A 152 3.66 -2.80 16.38
CA HIS A 152 3.12 -3.69 17.41
C HIS A 152 2.85 -2.98 18.74
N HIS A 153 3.76 -2.12 19.19
CA HIS A 153 3.57 -1.34 20.42
C HIS A 153 2.50 -0.27 20.26
N SER A 154 2.50 0.40 19.11
CA SER A 154 1.67 1.56 18.85
C SER A 154 0.22 1.19 18.55
N MET A 155 -0.06 0.06 17.91
CA MET A 155 -1.40 -0.30 17.43
C MET A 155 -2.49 -0.31 18.51
N LYS A 156 -2.13 -0.51 19.78
CA LYS A 156 -3.08 -0.47 20.92
C LYS A 156 -3.54 0.95 21.26
N VAL A 157 -2.75 1.96 20.93
CA VAL A 157 -2.97 3.36 21.29
C VAL A 157 -3.24 4.22 20.06
N ARG A 158 -2.53 3.95 18.97
CA ARG A 158 -2.56 4.73 17.73
C ARG A 158 -2.54 3.83 16.50
N ARG A 159 -3.42 4.15 15.56
CA ARG A 159 -3.59 3.42 14.30
C ARG A 159 -2.68 4.01 13.21
N PRO A 160 -1.85 3.20 12.53
CA PRO A 160 -1.12 3.68 11.35
C PRO A 160 -2.10 4.06 10.24
N THR A 161 -1.96 5.27 9.70
CA THR A 161 -2.77 5.75 8.57
C THR A 161 -2.01 5.69 7.25
N THR A 162 -0.69 5.93 7.28
CA THR A 162 0.19 5.83 6.13
C THR A 162 1.50 5.20 6.55
N VAL A 163 1.98 4.23 5.77
CA VAL A 163 3.35 3.71 5.86
C VAL A 163 4.02 3.98 4.53
N ALA A 164 5.26 4.45 4.56
CA ALA A 164 6.09 4.62 3.37
C ALA A 164 7.38 3.82 3.55
N LEU A 165 7.69 2.97 2.57
CA LEU A 165 8.89 2.12 2.57
C LEU A 165 9.85 2.61 1.47
N GLY A 166 11.10 2.88 1.83
CA GLY A 166 12.12 3.42 0.96
C GLY A 166 13.34 2.52 0.80
N VAL A 167 14.34 3.04 0.08
CA VAL A 167 15.63 2.38 -0.17
C VAL A 167 16.34 2.06 1.15
N GLY A 168 17.02 0.91 1.17
CA GLY A 168 17.90 0.55 2.28
C GLY A 168 17.18 0.30 3.60
N GLY A 169 15.88 0.02 3.59
CA GLY A 169 15.06 -0.17 4.79
C GLY A 169 14.66 1.15 5.47
N ALA A 170 14.75 2.27 4.75
CA ALA A 170 14.18 3.54 5.19
C ALA A 170 12.66 3.44 5.31
N TYR A 171 12.07 4.10 6.30
CA TYR A 171 10.62 4.13 6.46
C TYR A 171 10.10 5.41 7.13
N VAL A 172 8.82 5.67 6.90
CA VAL A 172 8.01 6.67 7.61
C VAL A 172 6.67 6.03 7.97
N VAL A 173 6.18 6.28 9.18
CA VAL A 173 4.82 5.97 9.61
C VAL A 173 4.14 7.24 10.04
N LEU A 174 2.95 7.45 9.49
CA LEU A 174 2.00 8.45 9.92
C LEU A 174 0.89 7.74 10.70
N TYR A 175 0.58 8.25 11.89
CA TYR A 175 -0.50 7.73 12.72
C TYR A 175 -1.72 8.63 12.67
N HIS A 176 -2.88 8.09 13.08
CA HIS A 176 -4.16 8.81 13.05
C HIS A 176 -4.23 10.04 13.97
N ASP A 177 -3.34 10.12 14.96
CA ASP A 177 -3.19 11.25 15.89
C ASP A 177 -2.25 12.34 15.33
N GLY A 178 -1.81 12.18 14.07
CA GLY A 178 -0.86 13.07 13.40
C GLY A 178 0.60 12.83 13.79
N THR A 179 0.90 11.89 14.69
CA THR A 179 2.28 11.59 15.05
C THR A 179 3.02 10.90 13.89
N ILE A 180 4.31 11.21 13.78
CA ILE A 180 5.19 10.68 12.72
C ILE A 180 6.36 9.96 13.39
N THR A 181 6.60 8.71 13.01
CA THR A 181 7.84 7.99 13.33
C THR A 181 8.58 7.65 12.05
N PHE A 182 9.91 7.75 12.05
CA PHE A 182 10.71 7.49 10.85
C PHE A 182 12.14 7.07 11.20
N ASP A 183 12.71 6.27 10.30
CA ASP A 183 14.15 6.07 10.14
C ASP A 183 14.45 6.14 8.65
N LEU A 184 15.02 7.25 8.19
CA LEU A 184 15.28 7.48 6.77
C LEU A 184 16.67 7.01 6.34
N ARG A 185 17.51 6.54 7.28
CA ARG A 185 18.87 6.01 7.02
C ARG A 185 19.73 6.91 6.12
N GLY A 186 19.54 8.23 6.21
CA GLY A 186 20.21 9.23 5.38
C GLY A 186 19.82 9.22 3.89
N GLN A 187 18.87 8.38 3.46
CA GLN A 187 18.49 8.21 2.05
C GLN A 187 17.55 9.32 1.55
N TYR A 188 16.85 10.02 2.45
CA TYR A 188 15.84 11.03 2.09
C TYR A 188 16.01 12.33 2.89
N PRO A 189 17.11 13.08 2.70
CA PRO A 189 17.41 14.26 3.51
C PRO A 189 16.36 15.37 3.41
N LEU A 190 15.72 15.56 2.25
CA LEU A 190 14.65 16.55 2.09
C LEU A 190 13.38 16.16 2.85
N VAL A 191 13.06 14.86 2.92
CA VAL A 191 11.94 14.35 3.73
C VAL A 191 12.26 14.51 5.21
N GLU A 192 13.49 14.21 5.63
CA GLU A 192 13.92 14.41 7.01
C GLU A 192 13.81 15.88 7.42
N ALA A 193 14.32 16.81 6.58
CA ALA A 193 14.21 18.24 6.81
C ALA A 193 12.74 18.69 6.90
N MET A 194 11.89 18.20 6.00
CA MET A 194 10.46 18.49 5.99
C MET A 194 9.75 18.04 7.27
N ILE A 195 10.05 16.84 7.78
CA ILE A 195 9.43 16.32 9.01
C ILE A 195 9.97 17.06 10.24
N ARG A 196 11.24 17.46 10.23
CA ARG A 196 11.89 18.17 11.35
C ARG A 196 11.52 19.66 11.42
N ASP A 197 11.13 20.28 10.31
CA ASP A 197 10.65 21.67 10.27
C ASP A 197 9.18 21.75 10.72
N VAL A 198 8.98 21.68 12.03
CA VAL A 198 7.66 21.67 12.68
C VAL A 198 6.87 22.92 12.35
N ASP A 199 7.51 24.09 12.25
CA ASP A 199 6.83 25.36 11.99
C ASP A 199 6.31 25.42 10.54
N ALA A 200 7.12 25.00 9.56
CA ALA A 200 6.66 24.91 8.18
C ALA A 200 5.59 23.84 8.00
N ALA A 201 5.72 22.69 8.67
CA ALA A 201 4.70 21.65 8.66
C ALA A 201 3.39 22.15 9.28
N ALA A 202 3.44 22.87 10.40
CA ALA A 202 2.27 23.44 11.07
C ALA A 202 1.53 24.45 10.17
N LYS A 203 2.26 25.34 9.47
CA LYS A 203 1.67 26.27 8.49
C LYS A 203 0.93 25.55 7.35
N LYS A 204 1.35 24.33 7.01
CA LYS A 204 0.71 23.47 6.01
C LYS A 204 -0.31 22.49 6.61
N ARG A 205 -0.65 22.62 7.90
CA ARG A 205 -1.55 21.72 8.65
C ARG A 205 -1.04 20.28 8.77
N GLY A 206 0.28 20.12 8.91
CA GLY A 206 0.94 18.82 9.06
C GLY A 206 1.09 18.04 7.75
N VAL A 207 1.92 16.99 7.79
CA VAL A 207 2.01 15.99 6.71
C VAL A 207 0.83 15.03 6.89
N MET A 208 0.10 14.75 5.82
CA MET A 208 -1.06 13.85 5.83
C MET A 208 -0.86 12.58 5.00
N TYR A 209 0.01 12.63 4.00
CA TYR A 209 0.38 11.47 3.20
C TYR A 209 1.82 11.61 2.74
N LEU A 210 2.52 10.48 2.66
CA LEU A 210 3.90 10.42 2.20
C LEU A 210 4.16 9.08 1.52
N ALA A 211 4.85 9.12 0.39
CA ALA A 211 5.35 7.98 -0.34
C ALA A 211 6.85 8.17 -0.61
N LEU A 212 7.64 7.14 -0.28
CA LEU A 212 9.06 7.09 -0.59
C LEU A 212 9.26 6.21 -1.83
N ASN A 213 10.19 6.57 -2.71
CA ASN A 213 10.54 5.71 -3.83
C ASN A 213 11.48 4.58 -3.36
N PRO A 214 11.09 3.29 -3.37
CA PRO A 214 11.93 2.21 -2.89
C PRO A 214 13.04 1.82 -3.88
N PHE A 215 13.06 2.41 -5.08
CA PHE A 215 14.04 2.15 -6.14
C PHE A 215 15.13 3.23 -6.23
N VAL A 216 14.82 4.47 -5.83
CA VAL A 216 15.72 5.62 -5.97
C VAL A 216 15.71 6.45 -4.69
N ALA A 217 16.87 6.55 -4.04
CA ALA A 217 17.04 7.36 -2.84
C ALA A 217 16.77 8.84 -3.16
N GLY A 218 16.18 9.57 -2.21
CA GLY A 218 15.85 10.98 -2.33
C GLY A 218 14.57 11.30 -3.11
N GLU A 219 14.01 10.35 -3.86
CA GLU A 219 12.73 10.56 -4.57
C GLU A 219 11.53 10.28 -3.66
N TYR A 220 10.57 11.20 -3.62
CA TYR A 220 9.40 11.12 -2.74
C TYR A 220 8.21 11.93 -3.27
N TYR A 221 7.04 11.64 -2.72
CA TYR A 221 5.82 12.43 -2.89
C TYR A 221 5.15 12.62 -1.53
N ALA A 222 4.77 13.86 -1.19
CA ALA A 222 4.17 14.20 0.09
C ALA A 222 2.97 15.14 -0.10
N VAL A 223 1.96 14.99 0.75
CA VAL A 223 0.75 15.82 0.78
C VAL A 223 0.54 16.35 2.20
N TYR A 224 0.18 17.62 2.30
CA TYR A 224 -0.07 18.31 3.56
C TYR A 224 -1.55 18.54 3.81
N GLY A 225 -1.92 18.87 5.04
CA GLY A 225 -3.32 19.06 5.43
C GLY A 225 -4.00 20.28 4.84
N ASN A 226 -3.26 21.26 4.33
CA ASN A 226 -3.82 22.36 3.55
C ASN A 226 -4.12 21.97 2.08
N GLY A 227 -3.93 20.71 1.69
CA GLY A 227 -4.14 20.21 0.32
C GLY A 227 -2.98 20.46 -0.64
N SER A 228 -1.92 21.17 -0.21
CA SER A 228 -0.71 21.31 -1.01
C SER A 228 0.08 20.00 -1.06
N ALA A 229 0.85 19.82 -2.13
CA ALA A 229 1.75 18.68 -2.31
C ALA A 229 3.19 19.16 -2.57
N ALA A 230 4.16 18.34 -2.18
CA ALA A 230 5.58 18.54 -2.45
C ALA A 230 6.20 17.22 -2.89
N TRP A 231 7.11 17.26 -3.84
CA TRP A 231 7.71 16.06 -4.41
C TRP A 231 9.13 16.29 -4.90
N ASN A 232 9.89 15.22 -4.96
CA ASN A 232 11.13 15.12 -5.71
C ASN A 232 11.02 13.88 -6.60
N ILE A 233 10.64 14.07 -7.86
CA ILE A 233 10.38 12.99 -8.82
C ILE A 233 10.96 13.38 -10.19
N PRO A 234 11.14 12.43 -11.12
CA PRO A 234 11.56 12.73 -12.48
C PRO A 234 10.72 13.83 -13.15
N THR A 235 11.37 14.78 -13.81
CA THR A 235 10.70 15.90 -14.48
C THR A 235 9.65 15.46 -15.49
N ALA A 236 9.84 14.30 -16.13
CA ALA A 236 8.88 13.73 -17.07
C ALA A 236 7.50 13.42 -16.43
N TRP A 237 7.42 13.28 -15.10
CA TRP A 237 6.19 12.97 -14.39
C TRP A 237 5.50 14.22 -13.83
N SER A 238 6.21 15.37 -13.79
CA SER A 238 5.78 16.53 -13.01
C SER A 238 4.45 17.12 -13.51
N ALA A 239 4.20 17.12 -14.82
CA ALA A 239 2.98 17.66 -15.41
C ALA A 239 1.73 16.88 -14.96
N ASP A 240 1.80 15.55 -15.03
CA ASP A 240 0.71 14.65 -14.61
C ASP A 240 0.47 14.77 -13.11
N VAL A 241 1.55 14.69 -12.32
CA VAL A 241 1.49 14.75 -10.86
C VAL A 241 0.96 16.09 -10.38
N THR A 242 1.36 17.20 -11.02
CA THR A 242 0.79 18.53 -10.74
C THR A 242 -0.70 18.54 -11.05
N THR A 243 -1.12 18.00 -12.19
CA THR A 243 -2.51 17.98 -12.63
C THR A 243 -3.40 17.20 -11.67
N VAL A 244 -2.96 16.00 -11.27
CA VAL A 244 -3.66 15.18 -10.28
C VAL A 244 -3.66 15.86 -8.91
N SER A 245 -2.53 16.41 -8.45
CA SER A 245 -2.42 17.01 -7.12
C SER A 245 -3.35 18.22 -6.90
N ARG A 246 -3.77 18.91 -7.97
CA ARG A 246 -4.77 19.99 -7.88
C ARG A 246 -6.15 19.52 -7.39
N GLN A 247 -6.43 18.22 -7.39
CA GLN A 247 -7.69 17.64 -6.91
C GLN A 247 -7.67 17.29 -5.43
N ILE A 248 -6.53 17.46 -4.76
CA ILE A 248 -6.41 17.20 -3.34
C ILE A 248 -7.23 18.26 -2.59
N ARG A 249 -8.19 17.79 -1.80
CA ARG A 249 -8.98 18.66 -0.93
C ARG A 249 -8.23 18.90 0.38
N PRO A 250 -8.20 20.14 0.88
CA PRO A 250 -7.69 20.41 2.23
C PRO A 250 -8.45 19.59 3.27
N ALA A 251 -7.77 19.12 4.30
CA ALA A 251 -8.42 18.53 5.45
C ALA A 251 -9.24 19.58 6.21
N ALA A 252 -10.42 19.17 6.65
CA ALA A 252 -11.26 19.97 7.52
C ALA A 252 -10.50 20.28 8.83
N LEU A 253 -10.53 21.54 9.26
CA LEU A 253 -10.00 21.91 10.58
C LEU A 253 -10.96 21.35 11.63
N VAL A 254 -10.47 20.41 12.44
CA VAL A 254 -11.21 19.98 13.63
C VAL A 254 -11.10 21.09 14.66
N GLY A 255 -12.15 21.90 14.77
CA GLY A 255 -12.21 22.97 15.77
C GLY A 255 -12.51 24.37 15.24
N GLU A 256 -12.84 24.57 13.96
CA GLU A 256 -13.76 25.67 13.63
C GLU A 256 -15.15 25.22 14.06
N GLU A 257 -15.35 25.31 15.38
CA GLU A 257 -16.64 25.21 16.06
C GLU A 257 -17.62 26.05 15.24
N ALA A 258 -18.68 25.40 14.75
CA ALA A 258 -19.70 26.06 13.96
C ALA A 258 -20.08 27.38 14.63
N GLU A 259 -19.89 28.48 13.89
CA GLU A 259 -20.32 29.82 14.29
C GLU A 259 -21.62 29.73 15.08
N PRO A 260 -21.70 30.32 16.28
CA PRO A 260 -22.79 30.14 17.22
C PRO A 260 -24.10 30.33 16.46
N MET A 261 -24.92 29.27 16.41
CA MET A 261 -26.22 29.26 15.76
C MET A 261 -26.91 30.59 16.06
N SER A 262 -27.19 31.35 14.99
CA SER A 262 -27.89 32.63 15.12
C SER A 262 -29.10 32.44 16.04
N PRO A 263 -29.27 33.31 17.06
CA PRO A 263 -30.30 33.14 18.06
C PRO A 263 -31.65 33.01 17.36
N ALA A 264 -32.37 31.94 17.70
CA ALA A 264 -33.69 31.64 17.19
C ALA A 264 -34.55 32.91 17.19
N SER A 265 -35.04 33.30 16.01
CA SER A 265 -36.05 34.35 15.91
C SER A 265 -37.29 33.90 16.69
N PRO A 266 -37.71 34.62 17.75
CA PRO A 266 -38.94 34.30 18.45
C PRO A 266 -40.09 34.95 17.68
N GLY A 267 -40.98 34.15 17.10
CA GLY A 267 -42.25 34.70 16.63
C GLY A 267 -42.91 33.92 15.51
N GLY A 268 -43.96 33.18 15.84
CA GLY A 268 -44.83 32.57 14.84
C GLY A 268 -45.83 31.58 15.42
N ALA A 269 -46.60 31.98 16.43
CA ALA A 269 -47.79 31.25 16.85
C ALA A 269 -48.85 31.33 15.75
N MET A 270 -49.43 30.21 15.31
CA MET A 270 -50.82 30.12 14.83
C MET A 270 -51.35 28.67 14.92
N PRO A 271 -52.69 28.48 15.02
CA PRO A 271 -53.33 27.32 15.64
C PRO A 271 -53.99 26.35 14.64
N GLY A 272 -54.29 25.14 15.15
CA GLY A 272 -55.57 24.45 14.91
C GLY A 272 -55.71 23.63 13.63
N GLY A 273 -55.83 22.31 13.79
CA GLY A 273 -56.29 21.41 12.74
C GLY A 273 -56.46 19.97 13.25
N THR A 274 -57.71 19.58 13.46
CA THR A 274 -58.18 18.28 13.97
C THR A 274 -58.06 17.12 12.96
N SER A 275 -57.87 15.91 13.51
CA SER A 275 -58.06 14.49 13.08
C SER A 275 -59.04 14.18 11.91
N PRO A 276 -59.17 12.92 11.36
CA PRO A 276 -58.78 11.60 11.92
C PRO A 276 -58.30 10.47 10.95
N ALA A 277 -57.85 9.36 11.58
CA ALA A 277 -57.94 7.92 11.26
C ALA A 277 -57.98 7.39 9.81
N HIS A 278 -57.22 6.31 9.52
CA HIS A 278 -57.73 4.93 9.26
C HIS A 278 -56.67 4.02 8.59
N LEU A 279 -56.55 2.78 9.10
CA LEU A 279 -56.06 1.46 8.59
C LEU A 279 -55.11 1.39 7.35
N ASP A 280 -54.17 0.44 7.21
CA ASP A 280 -54.39 -1.00 7.32
C ASP A 280 -53.09 -1.82 7.46
N ILE A 281 -53.25 -2.97 8.11
CA ILE A 281 -52.29 -4.06 8.26
C ILE A 281 -52.42 -4.98 7.05
N SER A 282 -51.34 -5.35 6.38
CA SER A 282 -51.29 -6.54 5.54
C SER A 282 -49.88 -7.11 5.40
N SER A 283 -49.79 -8.36 5.84
CA SER A 283 -48.70 -9.32 5.77
C SER A 283 -48.58 -10.03 4.42
N ALA A 284 -47.36 -10.34 3.97
CA ALA A 284 -46.97 -11.52 3.17
C ALA A 284 -45.42 -11.54 3.10
N VAL A 285 -44.68 -12.46 3.72
CA VAL A 285 -44.44 -13.88 3.35
C VAL A 285 -43.96 -14.08 1.90
N GLY A 286 -42.67 -14.39 1.76
CA GLY A 286 -42.03 -14.89 0.54
C GLY A 286 -40.51 -14.97 0.75
N SER A 287 -39.99 -16.05 1.34
CA SER A 287 -39.46 -17.25 0.65
C SER A 287 -38.22 -17.00 -0.21
N THR A 288 -37.08 -17.40 0.35
CA THR A 288 -35.99 -18.21 -0.25
C THR A 288 -35.60 -17.98 -1.71
N SER A 289 -34.33 -17.66 -1.95
CA SER A 289 -33.40 -18.61 -2.60
C SER A 289 -31.97 -18.06 -2.64
N GLY A 290 -31.02 -18.91 -2.24
CA GLY A 290 -29.59 -18.65 -2.33
C GLY A 290 -29.10 -18.78 -3.77
N GLY A 291 -28.30 -17.80 -4.19
CA GLY A 291 -27.55 -17.84 -5.44
C GLY A 291 -26.06 -18.03 -5.15
N THR A 292 -25.56 -19.24 -5.34
CA THR A 292 -24.13 -19.52 -5.42
C THR A 292 -23.59 -18.98 -6.75
N ASN A 293 -22.68 -18.00 -6.67
CA ASN A 293 -22.02 -17.44 -7.84
C ASN A 293 -20.92 -18.40 -8.34
N THR A 294 -21.28 -19.29 -9.27
CA THR A 294 -20.34 -20.06 -10.06
C THR A 294 -19.75 -19.23 -11.20
N ARG A 295 -18.43 -19.05 -11.13
CA ARG A 295 -17.55 -18.48 -12.15
C ARG A 295 -17.46 -19.41 -13.37
N PRO A 296 -17.62 -18.94 -14.62
CA PRO A 296 -17.13 -19.70 -15.77
C PRO A 296 -15.71 -19.24 -16.13
N SER A 297 -14.81 -20.21 -16.16
CA SER A 297 -13.49 -20.10 -16.78
C SER A 297 -13.57 -20.46 -18.26
N SER A 298 -12.77 -19.74 -19.05
CA SER A 298 -12.02 -20.20 -20.24
C SER A 298 -12.64 -20.15 -21.66
N LEU A 299 -11.81 -19.57 -22.55
CA LEU A 299 -11.64 -19.77 -24.01
C LEU A 299 -12.67 -19.07 -24.93
N SER A 300 -12.31 -18.42 -26.04
CA SER A 300 -11.15 -18.52 -26.93
C SER A 300 -10.94 -17.21 -27.71
N VAL A 301 -9.69 -16.88 -28.05
CA VAL A 301 -9.32 -15.72 -28.89
C VAL A 301 -9.18 -16.20 -30.33
N VAL A 302 -9.98 -15.61 -31.23
CA VAL A 302 -9.81 -15.67 -32.68
C VAL A 302 -9.22 -14.34 -33.14
N ALA A 303 -8.23 -14.44 -34.03
CA ALA A 303 -7.46 -13.35 -34.60
C ALA A 303 -8.25 -12.48 -35.58
N GLY A 304 -7.84 -11.21 -35.71
CA GLY A 304 -8.07 -10.40 -36.91
C GLY A 304 -8.27 -8.92 -36.63
N GLY A 305 -7.51 -8.07 -37.32
CA GLY A 305 -7.94 -6.71 -37.64
C GLY A 305 -7.07 -5.57 -37.12
N THR A 306 -6.04 -5.21 -37.89
CA THR A 306 -5.42 -3.89 -37.94
C THR A 306 -6.43 -2.79 -38.28
N THR A 307 -6.49 -1.68 -37.52
CA THR A 307 -6.71 -0.34 -38.06
C THR A 307 -6.23 0.76 -37.11
N SER A 308 -5.52 1.70 -37.70
CA SER A 308 -5.02 2.98 -37.20
C SER A 308 -6.09 4.08 -37.12
N GLY A 309 -5.86 5.07 -36.26
CA GLY A 309 -6.55 6.37 -36.21
C GLY A 309 -7.15 6.64 -34.83
N GLY A 310 -7.01 7.77 -34.18
CA GLY A 310 -6.58 9.11 -34.56
C GLY A 310 -7.43 10.10 -33.76
N GLY A 311 -6.79 11.05 -33.08
CA GLY A 311 -7.31 12.38 -32.70
C GLY A 311 -8.61 12.48 -31.86
N GLY A 312 -8.48 13.02 -30.65
CA GLY A 312 -9.63 13.48 -29.87
C GLY A 312 -9.22 14.48 -28.78
N LEU A 313 -8.85 15.70 -29.18
CA LEU A 313 -8.65 16.83 -28.28
C LEU A 313 -10.01 17.33 -27.79
N MET A 314 -10.33 17.12 -26.51
CA MET A 314 -11.42 17.80 -25.81
C MET A 314 -10.89 19.14 -25.30
N SER A 315 -11.26 20.23 -25.97
CA SER A 315 -11.05 21.59 -25.50
C SER A 315 -12.13 21.91 -24.46
N SER A 316 -11.74 22.12 -23.21
CA SER A 316 -12.62 22.62 -22.15
C SER A 316 -12.09 23.97 -21.68
N ILE A 317 -12.91 25.00 -21.85
CA ILE A 317 -12.67 26.35 -21.35
C ILE A 317 -12.75 26.30 -19.82
N VAL A 318 -11.61 26.48 -19.15
CA VAL A 318 -11.51 26.57 -17.69
C VAL A 318 -11.37 28.05 -17.33
N HIS A 319 -12.26 28.55 -16.48
CA HIS A 319 -12.07 29.84 -15.81
C HIS A 319 -10.83 29.74 -14.90
N SER A 320 -9.82 30.57 -15.16
CA SER A 320 -8.61 30.66 -14.35
C SER A 320 -8.92 31.23 -12.97
N VAL A 321 -8.93 30.36 -11.95
CA VAL A 321 -8.67 30.77 -10.57
C VAL A 321 -7.18 30.62 -10.34
N GLU A 322 -6.49 31.75 -10.24
CA GLU A 322 -5.05 31.85 -10.00
C GLU A 322 -4.73 31.37 -8.59
N THR A 323 -4.51 30.06 -8.44
CA THR A 323 -3.99 29.49 -7.20
C THR A 323 -2.47 29.56 -7.30
N ALA A 324 -1.85 30.42 -6.49
CA ALA A 324 -0.40 30.59 -6.43
C ALA A 324 0.26 29.27 -6.02
N VAL A 325 0.69 28.48 -7.01
CA VAL A 325 1.69 27.43 -6.81
C VAL A 325 2.97 28.16 -6.47
N THR A 326 3.41 28.10 -5.22
CA THR A 326 4.71 28.62 -4.82
C THR A 326 5.75 27.77 -5.54
N GLU A 327 6.21 28.26 -6.69
CA GLU A 327 7.27 27.66 -7.49
C GLU A 327 8.52 27.59 -6.61
N PHE A 328 8.78 26.40 -6.09
CA PHE A 328 10.04 26.10 -5.42
C PHE A 328 11.11 26.19 -6.50
N ASN A 329 11.84 27.30 -6.51
CA ASN A 329 13.04 27.43 -7.33
C ASN A 329 13.99 26.29 -6.90
N PRO A 330 14.23 25.27 -7.73
CA PRO A 330 15.03 24.13 -7.31
C PRO A 330 16.42 24.66 -6.97
N ALA A 331 16.91 24.29 -5.78
CA ALA A 331 18.29 24.54 -5.42
C ALA A 331 19.20 24.02 -6.56
N PRO A 332 20.25 24.76 -6.95
CA PRO A 332 21.17 24.29 -7.98
C PRO A 332 21.63 22.87 -7.64
N PRO A 333 21.76 21.99 -8.64
CA PRO A 333 22.15 20.61 -8.40
C PRO A 333 23.45 20.61 -7.58
N PRO A 334 23.56 19.72 -6.57
CA PRO A 334 24.81 19.59 -5.83
C PRO A 334 25.95 19.29 -6.82
N PRO A 335 27.17 19.78 -6.55
CA PRO A 335 28.32 19.50 -7.39
C PRO A 335 28.42 17.99 -7.61
N THR A 336 28.53 17.60 -8.87
CA THR A 336 28.65 16.20 -9.29
C THR A 336 29.98 15.68 -8.76
N TYR A 337 29.98 15.08 -7.57
CA TYR A 337 31.14 14.33 -7.11
C TYR A 337 31.29 13.14 -8.04
N ALA A 338 32.34 13.16 -8.87
CA ALA A 338 32.72 12.02 -9.68
C ALA A 338 32.89 10.81 -8.76
N TYR A 339 32.03 9.81 -8.93
CA TYR A 339 32.16 8.54 -8.25
C TYR A 339 33.43 7.87 -8.78
N THR A 340 34.53 8.00 -8.03
CA THR A 340 35.70 7.12 -8.21
C THR A 340 35.31 5.76 -7.66
N PRO A 341 35.21 4.72 -8.50
CA PRO A 341 34.94 3.38 -8.02
C PRO A 341 36.03 2.99 -7.01
N PRO A 342 35.67 2.26 -5.94
CA PRO A 342 36.66 1.75 -4.99
C PRO A 342 37.70 0.90 -5.75
N PRO A 343 38.98 0.97 -5.34
CA PRO A 343 40.03 0.16 -5.95
C PRO A 343 39.63 -1.31 -5.91
N VAL A 344 39.68 -1.96 -7.07
CA VAL A 344 39.42 -3.40 -7.21
C VAL A 344 40.35 -4.14 -6.24
N PRO A 345 39.82 -4.95 -5.31
CA PRO A 345 40.65 -5.78 -4.44
C PRO A 345 41.56 -6.66 -5.31
N ALA A 346 42.86 -6.62 -5.03
CA ALA A 346 43.83 -7.45 -5.74
C ALA A 346 43.37 -8.92 -5.73
N GLN A 347 43.29 -9.52 -6.91
CA GLN A 347 42.97 -10.95 -7.04
C GLN A 347 43.99 -11.76 -6.22
N PRO A 348 43.55 -12.65 -5.32
CA PRO A 348 44.45 -13.56 -4.64
C PRO A 348 45.15 -14.45 -5.67
N ALA A 349 46.47 -14.58 -5.53
CA ALA A 349 47.31 -15.39 -6.40
C ALA A 349 46.78 -16.83 -6.48
N SER A 350 46.78 -17.38 -7.69
CA SER A 350 46.38 -18.75 -7.95
C SER A 350 47.18 -19.73 -7.08
N PRO A 351 46.52 -20.69 -6.40
CA PRO A 351 47.22 -21.68 -5.60
C PRO A 351 48.12 -22.56 -6.49
N PRO A 352 49.26 -23.03 -5.96
CA PRO A 352 50.18 -23.88 -6.70
C PRO A 352 49.53 -25.22 -7.05
N ALA A 353 49.83 -25.71 -8.26
CA ALA A 353 49.29 -26.95 -8.79
C ALA A 353 49.63 -28.15 -7.89
N THR A 354 48.59 -28.87 -7.46
CA THR A 354 48.68 -30.10 -6.66
C THR A 354 49.29 -31.24 -7.48
N PRO A 355 50.17 -32.08 -6.90
CA PRO A 355 50.76 -33.22 -7.60
C PRO A 355 49.70 -34.27 -7.97
N ALA A 356 49.84 -34.86 -9.17
CA ALA A 356 48.95 -35.90 -9.68
C ALA A 356 48.98 -37.17 -8.80
N GLU A 357 47.82 -37.54 -8.25
CA GLU A 357 47.60 -38.78 -7.51
C GLU A 357 47.59 -40.02 -8.44
N PRO A 358 48.09 -41.18 -7.96
CA PRO A 358 48.04 -42.43 -8.71
C PRO A 358 46.63 -43.02 -8.74
N LYS A 359 46.15 -43.34 -9.94
CA LYS A 359 44.85 -43.98 -10.19
C LYS A 359 44.83 -45.41 -9.61
N HIS A 360 44.25 -45.57 -8.41
CA HIS A 360 43.87 -46.88 -7.92
C HIS A 360 42.62 -47.39 -8.66
N LYS A 361 42.76 -48.53 -9.34
CA LYS A 361 41.64 -49.25 -9.94
C LYS A 361 40.85 -49.94 -8.83
N MET A 362 39.73 -49.35 -8.45
CA MET A 362 38.76 -49.94 -7.53
C MET A 362 38.11 -51.15 -8.20
N THR A 363 38.09 -52.30 -7.52
CA THR A 363 37.49 -53.52 -8.06
C THR A 363 35.97 -53.47 -7.92
N LEU A 364 35.25 -54.15 -8.81
CA LEU A 364 33.77 -54.16 -8.83
C LEU A 364 33.16 -54.61 -7.49
N ALA A 365 33.85 -55.46 -6.74
CA ALA A 365 33.43 -55.91 -5.41
C ALA A 365 33.52 -54.79 -4.34
N GLU A 366 34.52 -53.92 -4.42
CA GLU A 366 34.67 -52.76 -3.52
C GLU A 366 33.65 -51.67 -3.85
N GLY A 367 33.31 -51.50 -5.13
CA GLY A 367 32.26 -50.56 -5.57
C GLY A 367 30.86 -50.93 -5.04
N ILE A 368 30.54 -52.22 -4.97
CA ILE A 368 29.24 -52.68 -4.45
C ILE A 368 29.15 -52.51 -2.93
N GLN A 369 30.23 -52.78 -2.19
CA GLN A 369 30.28 -52.53 -0.73
C GLN A 369 30.18 -51.03 -0.39
N PHE A 370 30.77 -50.16 -1.21
CA PHE A 370 30.64 -48.71 -1.05
C PHE A 370 29.20 -48.24 -1.34
N GLY A 371 28.55 -48.80 -2.37
CA GLY A 371 27.15 -48.51 -2.69
C GLY A 371 26.17 -48.91 -1.58
N ILE A 372 26.35 -50.08 -0.96
CA ILE A 372 25.47 -50.54 0.12
C ILE A 372 25.62 -49.66 1.38
N LYS A 373 26.84 -49.23 1.71
CA LYS A 373 27.08 -48.29 2.83
C LYS A 373 26.54 -46.89 2.55
N ALA A 374 26.60 -46.42 1.30
CA ALA A 374 26.03 -45.14 0.90
C ALA A 374 24.49 -45.14 1.01
N VAL A 375 23.82 -46.24 0.64
CA VAL A 375 22.35 -46.36 0.75
C VAL A 375 21.89 -46.48 2.21
N GLN A 376 22.65 -47.15 3.08
CA GLN A 376 22.38 -47.17 4.52
C GLN A 376 22.60 -45.80 5.19
N GLY A 377 23.58 -45.02 4.72
CA GLY A 377 23.80 -43.64 5.14
C GLY A 377 22.65 -42.70 4.76
N ILE A 378 22.08 -42.86 3.56
CA ILE A 378 20.96 -42.05 3.07
C ILE A 378 19.68 -42.34 3.88
N ASN A 379 19.37 -43.60 4.19
CA ASN A 379 18.19 -43.92 5.01
C ASN A 379 18.31 -43.39 6.46
N THR A 380 19.53 -43.25 6.98
CA THR A 380 19.80 -42.65 8.30
C THR A 380 19.70 -41.12 8.26
N LEU A 381 20.06 -40.50 7.14
CA LEU A 381 19.87 -39.05 6.91
C LEU A 381 18.41 -38.68 6.71
N VAL A 382 17.62 -39.49 5.99
CA VAL A 382 16.18 -39.25 5.79
C VAL A 382 15.40 -39.35 7.12
N THR A 383 15.73 -40.33 7.97
CA THR A 383 15.11 -40.42 9.31
C THR A 383 15.58 -39.35 10.29
N THR A 384 16.77 -38.76 10.09
CA THR A 384 17.25 -37.65 10.91
C THR A 384 16.64 -36.30 10.46
N ILE A 385 16.34 -36.14 9.16
CA ILE A 385 15.68 -34.95 8.62
C ILE A 385 14.19 -34.91 9.02
N GLU A 386 13.48 -36.05 9.00
CA GLU A 386 12.10 -36.12 9.51
C GLU A 386 11.98 -35.84 11.02
N LYS A 387 13.07 -36.00 11.78
CA LYS A 387 13.11 -35.69 13.22
C LYS A 387 13.49 -34.24 13.54
N PHE A 388 14.03 -33.47 12.58
CA PHE A 388 14.40 -32.07 12.77
C PHE A 388 13.39 -31.07 12.17
N GLU A 389 12.51 -31.50 11.27
CA GLU A 389 11.42 -30.64 10.75
C GLU A 389 10.14 -30.64 11.62
N GLY A 390 10.04 -31.52 12.61
CA GLY A 390 8.87 -31.62 13.51
C GLY A 390 8.78 -30.56 14.61
N ASP A 391 9.92 -30.10 15.15
CA ASP A 391 9.94 -29.29 16.37
C ASP A 391 10.11 -27.78 16.13
N GLY A 392 10.51 -27.37 14.91
CA GLY A 392 10.79 -25.97 14.59
C GLY A 392 9.59 -25.15 14.06
N ASN A 393 8.59 -25.82 13.47
CA ASN A 393 7.55 -25.13 12.69
C ASN A 393 6.17 -25.05 13.40
N GLN A 394 5.99 -25.75 14.54
CA GLN A 394 4.74 -25.68 15.30
C GLN A 394 4.62 -24.40 16.15
N ASN A 395 5.72 -23.85 16.68
CA ASN A 395 5.64 -22.67 17.56
C ASN A 395 5.39 -21.35 16.81
N GLN A 396 5.86 -21.20 15.56
CA GLN A 396 5.57 -19.98 14.78
C GLN A 396 4.13 -19.94 14.24
N ASN A 397 3.57 -21.09 13.86
CA ASN A 397 2.17 -21.17 13.43
C ASN A 397 1.18 -21.09 14.61
N GLN A 398 1.55 -21.55 15.82
CA GLN A 398 0.69 -21.41 17.00
C GLN A 398 0.59 -19.96 17.49
N ASN A 399 1.69 -19.19 17.52
CA ASN A 399 1.62 -17.77 17.89
C ASN A 399 0.83 -16.94 16.84
N GLN A 400 1.00 -17.21 15.54
CA GLN A 400 0.25 -16.49 14.51
C GLN A 400 -1.26 -16.82 14.48
N ASN A 401 -1.66 -18.05 14.86
CA ASN A 401 -3.07 -18.41 14.98
C ASN A 401 -3.71 -17.89 16.29
N GLN A 402 -2.96 -17.83 17.40
CA GLN A 402 -3.44 -17.22 18.64
C GLN A 402 -3.66 -15.70 18.50
N ASP A 403 -2.78 -15.00 17.79
CA ASP A 403 -2.94 -13.58 17.52
C ASP A 403 -4.18 -13.32 16.63
N GLN A 404 -4.44 -14.16 15.61
CA GLN A 404 -5.65 -14.05 14.79
C GLN A 404 -6.94 -14.38 15.54
N GLN A 405 -6.93 -15.36 16.45
CA GLN A 405 -8.08 -15.66 17.31
C GLN A 405 -8.36 -14.54 18.32
N GLY A 406 -7.32 -13.93 18.91
CA GLY A 406 -7.48 -12.77 19.79
C GLY A 406 -8.14 -11.57 19.09
N TYR A 407 -7.83 -11.33 17.81
CA TYR A 407 -8.47 -10.27 17.01
C TYR A 407 -9.93 -10.58 16.65
N GLN A 408 -10.30 -11.85 16.41
CA GLN A 408 -11.70 -12.23 16.16
C GLN A 408 -12.59 -12.11 17.41
N ASP A 409 -12.08 -12.51 18.58
CA ASP A 409 -12.83 -12.44 19.84
C ASP A 409 -13.05 -10.97 20.28
N GLN A 410 -12.10 -10.08 20.01
CA GLN A 410 -12.24 -8.65 20.32
C GLN A 410 -13.26 -7.94 19.41
N PHE A 411 -13.43 -8.41 18.16
CA PHE A 411 -14.46 -7.91 17.24
C PHE A 411 -15.87 -8.40 17.60
N GLN A 412 -16.01 -9.64 18.12
CA GLN A 412 -17.29 -10.13 18.62
C GLN A 412 -17.74 -9.39 19.89
N GLN A 413 -16.81 -9.01 20.78
CA GLN A 413 -17.15 -8.22 21.97
C GLN A 413 -17.61 -6.78 21.65
N GLN A 414 -17.05 -6.13 20.62
CA GLN A 414 -17.52 -4.82 20.19
C GLN A 414 -18.88 -4.86 19.47
N ASN A 415 -19.17 -5.92 18.71
CA ASN A 415 -20.47 -6.07 18.05
C ASN A 415 -21.60 -6.50 19.01
N GLY A 416 -21.28 -7.12 20.15
CA GLY A 416 -22.25 -7.42 21.20
C GLY A 416 -22.83 -6.17 21.90
N PHE A 417 -22.13 -5.03 21.84
CA PHE A 417 -22.58 -3.78 22.44
C PHE A 417 -23.57 -2.98 21.58
N TYR A 418 -23.62 -3.26 20.27
CA TYR A 418 -24.54 -2.60 19.33
C TYR A 418 -25.86 -3.36 19.11
N ALA A 419 -26.02 -4.55 19.72
CA ALA A 419 -27.25 -5.34 19.64
C ALA A 419 -28.22 -5.11 20.82
N ALA A 420 -27.92 -4.15 21.69
CA ALA A 420 -28.72 -3.85 22.90
C ALA A 420 -29.29 -2.41 22.95
N TYR A 421 -29.44 -1.76 21.79
CA TYR A 421 -30.17 -0.50 21.63
C TYR A 421 -31.13 -0.55 20.45
#